data_AF-A0A3B9PNA0-F1
#
_entry.id   AF-A0A3B9PNA0-F1
#
_cell.length_a   1.000
_cell.length_b   1.000
_cell.length_c   1.000
_cell.angle_alpha   90.00
_cell.angle_beta   90.00
_cell.angle_gamma   90.00
#
_symmetry.space_group_name_H-M   'P 1'
#
loop_
_entity.id
_entity.type
_entity.pdbx_description
1 polymer ?
#
loop_
_entity_poly.entity_id
_entity_poly.type
_entity_poly.pdbx_seq_one_letter_code
_entity_poly.pdbx_strand_id
1 'polypeptide(L)'
;AAGVCNKVMVDFSHGNSRKQHRLQIEVAKDVAAQLAAGDDRIMGVMVESHLKEGRQDLVPGKELEYGKSITDACIGWEDSVEVLDVLAEGVRQRRVKRAAEF
;
A
#
# COMPACT_ATOMS: atom_id res chain seq x y z
N ALA A 1 -17.40 -14.72 20.47
CA ALA A 1 -16.86 -14.00 19.30
C ALA A 1 -18.00 -13.64 18.36
N ALA A 2 -17.95 -12.50 17.66
CA ALA A 2 -19.07 -11.93 16.91
C ALA A 2 -19.40 -12.60 15.55
N GLY A 3 -18.77 -13.74 15.21
CA GLY A 3 -19.05 -14.50 13.97
C GLY A 3 -18.48 -13.90 12.68
N VAL A 4 -17.59 -12.91 12.76
CA VAL A 4 -16.95 -12.29 11.58
C VAL A 4 -15.72 -13.08 11.12
N CYS A 5 -15.42 -13.02 9.82
CA CYS A 5 -14.24 -13.66 9.25
C CYS A 5 -12.95 -12.96 9.74
N ASN A 6 -11.96 -13.73 10.16
CA ASN A 6 -10.68 -13.22 10.67
C ASN A 6 -9.75 -12.78 9.52
N LYS A 7 -10.21 -11.83 8.70
CA LYS A 7 -9.47 -11.27 7.58
C LYS A 7 -9.44 -9.75 7.70
N VAL A 8 -8.30 -9.16 7.37
CA VAL A 8 -8.07 -7.72 7.43
C VAL A 8 -7.50 -7.21 6.11
N MET A 9 -7.87 -5.99 5.76
CA MET A 9 -7.18 -5.18 4.76
C MET A 9 -6.34 -4.15 5.51
N VAL A 10 -5.11 -3.93 5.06
CA VAL A 10 -4.22 -2.91 5.65
C VAL A 10 -4.10 -1.73 4.70
N ASP A 11 -4.58 -0.57 5.12
CA ASP A 11 -4.34 0.70 4.43
C ASP A 11 -2.92 1.18 4.71
N PHE A 12 -2.13 1.49 3.69
CA PHE A 12 -0.75 1.94 3.87
C PHE A 12 -0.67 3.44 4.15
N SER A 13 -1.71 4.19 3.80
CA SER A 13 -1.76 5.65 3.93
C SER A 13 -2.24 6.10 5.32
N HIS A 14 -2.74 7.33 5.39
CA HIS A 14 -3.39 7.95 6.53
C HIS A 14 -2.63 7.76 7.86
N GLY A 15 -3.24 7.06 8.83
CA GLY A 15 -2.64 6.82 10.14
C GLY A 15 -1.40 5.91 10.06
N ASN A 16 -1.38 4.96 9.12
CA ASN A 16 -0.31 3.98 8.98
C ASN A 16 0.93 4.58 8.31
N SER A 17 0.77 5.61 7.48
CA SER A 17 1.88 6.42 6.94
C SER A 17 2.21 7.66 7.77
N ARG A 18 1.52 7.91 8.90
CA ARG A 18 1.62 9.17 9.67
C ARG A 18 1.38 10.41 8.79
N LYS A 19 0.51 10.27 7.78
CA LYS A 19 0.26 11.24 6.71
C LYS A 19 1.50 11.65 5.90
N GLN A 20 2.54 10.82 5.90
CA GLN A 20 3.73 11.00 5.08
C GLN A 20 3.71 9.96 3.96
N HIS A 21 3.24 10.35 2.78
CA HIS A 21 3.00 9.45 1.64
C HIS A 21 4.16 8.51 1.31
N ARG A 22 5.42 8.95 1.41
CA ARG A 22 6.59 8.10 1.18
C ARG A 22 6.75 6.94 2.17
N LEU A 23 6.20 7.06 3.38
CA LEU A 23 6.20 5.97 4.36
C LEU A 23 5.27 4.81 3.96
N GLN A 24 4.40 4.97 2.96
CA GLN A 24 3.64 3.84 2.40
C GLN A 24 4.54 2.72 1.89
N ILE A 25 5.75 3.05 1.39
CA ILE A 25 6.75 2.07 0.92
C ILE A 25 7.26 1.22 2.09
N GLU A 26 7.49 1.83 3.24
CA GLU A 26 7.95 1.13 4.44
C GLU A 26 6.84 0.25 5.04
N VAL A 27 5.59 0.74 5.04
CA VAL A 27 4.42 -0.09 5.41
C VAL A 27 4.27 -1.27 4.45
N ALA A 28 4.49 -1.07 3.14
CA ALA A 28 4.44 -2.14 2.16
C ALA A 28 5.49 -3.23 2.42
N LYS A 29 6.73 -2.85 2.74
CA LYS A 29 7.81 -3.80 3.09
C LYS A 29 7.48 -4.60 4.36
N ASP A 30 6.94 -3.94 5.39
CA ASP A 30 6.52 -4.61 6.63
C ASP A 30 5.40 -5.63 6.36
N VAL A 31 4.34 -5.20 5.65
CA VAL A 31 3.22 -6.08 5.31
C VAL A 31 3.66 -7.22 4.39
N ALA A 32 4.55 -6.97 3.43
CA ALA A 32 5.12 -8.01 2.58
C ALA A 32 5.93 -9.04 3.38
N ALA A 33 6.65 -8.62 4.42
CA ALA A 33 7.34 -9.53 5.34
C ALA A 33 6.36 -10.41 6.12
N GLN A 34 5.24 -9.84 6.61
CA GLN A 34 4.17 -10.63 7.25
C GLN A 34 3.53 -11.64 6.29
N LEU A 35 3.29 -11.24 5.04
CA LEU A 35 2.81 -12.15 3.98
C LEU A 35 3.82 -13.28 3.75
N ALA A 36 5.09 -12.97 3.52
CA ALA A 36 6.15 -13.94 3.30
C ALA A 36 6.33 -14.91 4.48
N ALA A 37 6.11 -14.43 5.71
CA ALA A 37 6.14 -15.24 6.92
C ALA A 37 4.95 -16.21 7.05
N GLY A 38 3.95 -16.13 6.17
CA GLY A 38 2.80 -17.04 6.15
C GLY A 38 1.51 -16.45 6.71
N ASP A 39 1.42 -15.14 6.98
CA ASP A 39 0.18 -14.57 7.52
C ASP A 39 -0.95 -14.64 6.48
N ASP A 40 -1.91 -15.51 6.74
CA ASP A 40 -3.10 -15.70 5.90
C ASP A 40 -4.23 -14.73 6.26
N ARG A 41 -4.14 -13.95 7.36
CA ARG A 41 -5.20 -13.03 7.79
C ARG A 41 -5.22 -11.75 6.95
N ILE A 42 -4.08 -11.34 6.42
CA ILE A 42 -3.98 -10.18 5.51
C ILE A 42 -4.51 -10.60 4.14
N MET A 43 -5.71 -10.10 3.82
CA MET A 43 -6.44 -10.46 2.59
C MET A 43 -6.22 -9.46 1.45
N GLY A 44 -5.82 -8.22 1.77
CA GLY A 44 -5.63 -7.16 0.81
C GLY A 44 -4.96 -5.95 1.45
N VAL A 45 -4.63 -4.98 0.60
CA VAL A 45 -4.01 -3.71 1.01
C VAL A 45 -4.66 -2.56 0.25
N MET A 46 -4.57 -1.36 0.80
CA MET A 46 -4.96 -0.11 0.12
C MET A 46 -3.74 0.82 0.05
N VAL A 47 -3.53 1.46 -1.09
CA VAL A 47 -2.38 2.34 -1.36
C VAL A 47 -2.88 3.60 -2.07
N GLU A 48 -2.47 4.77 -1.59
CA GLU A 48 -2.74 6.04 -2.26
C GLU A 48 -1.59 6.41 -3.19
N SER A 49 -1.81 6.20 -4.49
CA SER A 49 -0.86 6.43 -5.57
C SER A 49 -1.44 7.35 -6.65
N HIS A 50 -0.55 8.05 -7.37
CA HIS A 50 -0.91 8.84 -8.55
C HIS A 50 0.27 8.91 -9.52
N LEU A 51 0.05 9.43 -10.74
CA LEU A 51 1.14 9.60 -11.72
C LEU A 51 2.32 10.41 -11.19
N LYS A 52 2.07 11.44 -10.36
CA LYS A 52 3.07 12.28 -9.70
C LYS A 52 2.85 12.26 -8.20
N GLU A 53 3.97 12.23 -7.46
CA GLU A 53 3.94 12.18 -6.01
C GLU A 53 3.42 13.49 -5.36
N GLY A 54 3.06 13.37 -4.09
CA GLY A 54 2.62 14.47 -3.26
C GLY A 54 1.17 14.87 -3.51
N ARG A 55 0.86 16.13 -3.18
CA ARG A 55 -0.43 16.77 -3.42
C ARG A 55 -0.24 18.21 -3.90
N GLN A 56 -1.32 18.79 -4.39
CA GLN A 56 -1.44 20.21 -4.70
C GLN A 56 -2.74 20.77 -4.10
N ASP A 57 -2.81 22.09 -3.96
CA ASP A 57 -4.01 22.77 -3.50
C ASP A 57 -4.83 23.28 -4.69
N LEU A 58 -6.16 23.18 -4.58
CA LEU A 58 -7.08 23.76 -5.54
C LEU A 58 -7.20 25.28 -5.28
N VAL A 59 -6.46 26.07 -6.05
CA VAL A 59 -6.44 27.54 -5.95
C VAL A 59 -7.11 28.15 -7.19
N PRO A 60 -8.13 29.02 -7.04
CA PRO A 60 -8.77 29.67 -8.18
C PRO A 60 -7.78 30.40 -9.08
N GLY A 61 -7.87 30.18 -10.40
CA GLY A 61 -7.00 30.81 -11.39
C GLY A 61 -5.60 30.20 -11.52
N LYS A 62 -5.23 29.23 -10.68
CA LYS A 62 -3.98 28.47 -10.80
C LYS A 62 -4.22 27.18 -11.58
N GLU A 63 -3.41 26.94 -12.61
CA GLU A 63 -3.45 25.69 -13.36
C GLU A 63 -2.98 24.52 -12.47
N LEU A 64 -3.71 23.40 -12.55
CA LEU A 64 -3.37 22.18 -11.82
C LEU A 64 -2.27 21.41 -12.54
N GLU A 65 -1.32 20.91 -11.75
CA GLU A 65 -0.33 19.96 -12.24
C GLU A 65 -1.03 18.65 -12.59
N TYR A 66 -1.04 18.27 -13.87
CA TYR A 66 -1.59 17.00 -14.32
C TYR A 66 -0.96 15.83 -13.57
N GLY A 67 -1.79 14.89 -13.13
CA GLY A 67 -1.32 13.67 -12.51
C GLY A 67 -0.94 13.80 -11.04
N LYS A 68 -1.32 14.88 -10.34
CA LYS A 68 -1.01 15.09 -8.92
C LYS A 68 -2.28 15.30 -8.09
N SER A 69 -2.39 14.61 -6.96
CA SER A 69 -3.57 14.62 -6.10
C SER A 69 -3.93 16.03 -5.60
N ILE A 70 -5.22 16.35 -5.52
CA ILE A 70 -5.72 17.59 -4.88
C ILE A 70 -6.19 17.38 -3.43
N THR A 71 -6.16 16.12 -2.95
CA THR A 71 -6.60 15.72 -1.61
C THR A 71 -5.40 15.33 -0.74
N ASP A 72 -5.29 14.06 -0.35
CA ASP A 72 -4.15 13.54 0.38
C ASP A 72 -2.97 13.30 -0.57
N ALA A 73 -1.76 13.34 -0.01
CA ALA A 73 -0.54 13.14 -0.79
C ALA A 73 -0.39 11.67 -1.19
N CYS A 74 -0.10 11.43 -2.46
CA CYS A 74 0.11 10.09 -3.01
C CYS A 74 1.59 9.77 -3.23
N ILE A 75 1.95 8.50 -3.29
CA ILE A 75 3.22 8.08 -3.91
C ILE A 75 3.16 8.26 -5.43
N GLY A 76 4.32 8.42 -6.07
CA GLY A 76 4.45 8.54 -7.52
C GLY A 76 4.32 7.21 -8.25
N TRP A 77 4.38 7.23 -9.58
CA TRP A 77 4.22 6.02 -10.39
C TRP A 77 5.34 5.01 -10.16
N GLU A 78 6.59 5.48 -10.06
CA GLU A 78 7.77 4.62 -9.84
C GLU A 78 7.65 3.87 -8.52
N ASP A 79 7.32 4.57 -7.43
CA ASP A 79 7.07 3.99 -6.11
C ASP A 79 5.87 3.04 -6.11
N SER A 80 4.87 3.30 -6.95
CA SER A 80 3.70 2.43 -7.10
C SER A 80 4.09 1.07 -7.67
N VAL A 81 4.97 1.06 -8.69
CA VAL A 81 5.52 -0.17 -9.26
C VAL A 81 6.35 -0.91 -8.20
N GLU A 82 7.22 -0.20 -7.46
CA GLU A 82 8.02 -0.80 -6.38
C GLU A 82 7.12 -1.48 -5.34
N VAL A 83 6.09 -0.78 -4.86
CA VAL A 83 5.15 -1.32 -3.87
C VAL A 83 4.45 -2.57 -4.40
N LEU A 84 3.98 -2.56 -5.65
CA LEU A 84 3.34 -3.73 -6.26
C LEU A 84 4.31 -4.92 -6.39
N ASP A 85 5.55 -4.68 -6.77
CA ASP A 85 6.57 -5.72 -6.91
C ASP A 85 6.93 -6.35 -5.55
N VAL A 86 7.11 -5.52 -4.52
CA VAL A 86 7.37 -5.95 -3.14
C VAL A 86 6.23 -6.82 -2.61
N LEU A 87 4.97 -6.40 -2.81
CA LEU A 87 3.80 -7.17 -2.39
C LEU A 87 3.64 -8.47 -3.17
N ALA A 88 3.87 -8.43 -4.49
CA ALA A 88 3.83 -9.62 -5.33
C ALA A 88 4.85 -10.66 -4.86
N GLU A 89 6.05 -10.22 -4.46
CA GLU A 89 7.07 -11.10 -3.89
C GLU A 89 6.64 -11.70 -2.54
N GLY A 90 6.12 -10.88 -1.63
CA GLY A 90 5.58 -11.38 -0.35
C GLY A 90 4.49 -12.44 -0.54
N VAL A 91 3.60 -12.25 -1.53
CA VAL A 91 2.57 -13.24 -1.87
C VAL A 91 3.17 -14.52 -2.46
N ARG A 92 4.17 -14.43 -3.35
CA ARG A 92 4.86 -15.61 -3.90
C ARG A 92 5.50 -16.43 -2.79
N GLN A 93 6.23 -15.79 -1.87
CA GLN A 93 6.87 -16.46 -0.74
C GLN A 93 5.85 -17.13 0.18
N ARG A 94 4.71 -16.47 0.46
CA ARG A 94 3.60 -17.09 1.21
C ARG A 94 3.13 -18.40 0.58
N ARG A 95 2.97 -18.41 -0.76
CA ARG A 95 2.51 -19.59 -1.50
C ARG A 95 3.53 -20.74 -1.44
N VAL A 96 4.82 -20.42 -1.58
CA VAL A 96 5.92 -21.41 -1.45
C VAL A 96 5.92 -22.02 -0.06
N LYS A 97 5.89 -21.19 0.98
CA LYS A 97 5.87 -21.65 2.38
C LYS A 97 4.67 -22.58 2.64
N ARG A 98 3.47 -22.17 2.21
CA ARG A 98 2.26 -22.99 2.34
C ARG A 98 2.38 -24.33 1.62
N ALA A 99 2.99 -24.36 0.43
CA ALA A 99 3.19 -25.60 -0.30
C ALA A 99 4.20 -26.55 0.37
N ALA A 100 5.17 -26.02 1.13
CA ALA A 100 6.16 -26.81 1.87
C ALA A 100 5.66 -27.35 3.22
N GLU A 101 4.56 -26.81 3.73
CA GLU A 101 3.89 -27.27 4.97
C GLU A 101 2.91 -28.45 4.72
N PHE A 102 2.73 -28.85 3.45
CA PHE A 102 1.98 -30.04 3.03
C PHE A 102 2.93 -31.13 2.51
#